data_AF-A0A842RQ66-F1
#
_entry.id   AF-A0A842RQ66-F1
#
_cell.length_a   1.000
_cell.length_b   1.000
_cell.length_c   1.000
_cell.angle_alpha   90.00
_cell.angle_beta   90.00
_cell.angle_gamma   90.00
#
_symmetry.space_group_name_H-M   'P 1'
#
loop_
_entity.id
_entity.type
_entity.pdbx_description
1 polymer ?
#
loop_
_entity_poly.entity_id
_entity_poly.type
_entity_poly.pdbx_seq_one_letter_code
_entity_poly.pdbx_strand_id
1 'polypeptide(L)'
;MKLKTQRGDTIEMTQKEIKEKLCIYISGPMTGYKNYNYPKFQKIAAALRAKGYKVLDPASDIPPMLPGGKVISIDELHQMMDNGEISHKEAWRCFLRGDIVAVMTECNAIYNLKNHKASKGARFERTCNARMDYPEFFEGGENDLLSPKELANVYAELRKEEKLNK
;
A
#
# COMPACT_ATOMS: atom_id res chain seq x y z
N MET A 1 -13.93 9.48 -21.28
CA MET A 1 -12.61 9.82 -21.85
C MET A 1 -11.91 8.51 -22.22
N LYS A 2 -11.62 8.27 -23.51
CA LYS A 2 -10.95 7.04 -23.98
C LYS A 2 -9.46 7.14 -23.63
N LEU A 3 -8.97 6.30 -22.72
CA LEU A 3 -7.54 6.18 -22.46
C LEU A 3 -6.96 5.18 -23.46
N LYS A 4 -5.96 5.61 -24.23
CA LYS A 4 -5.19 4.73 -25.11
C LYS A 4 -4.02 4.17 -24.31
N THR A 5 -3.86 2.85 -24.30
CA THR A 5 -2.63 2.22 -23.78
C THR A 5 -1.45 2.55 -24.70
N GLN A 6 -0.22 2.30 -24.24
CA GLN A 6 0.97 2.40 -25.09
C GLN A 6 0.92 1.47 -26.32
N ARG A 7 -0.02 0.51 -26.36
CA ARG A 7 -0.23 -0.43 -27.47
C ARG A 7 -1.44 -0.08 -28.36
N GLY A 8 -2.13 1.03 -28.12
CA GLY A 8 -3.25 1.49 -28.95
C GLY A 8 -4.61 0.86 -28.63
N ASP A 9 -4.69 0.03 -27.59
CA ASP A 9 -5.95 -0.54 -27.13
C ASP A 9 -6.84 0.56 -26.53
N THR A 10 -8.12 0.56 -26.90
CA THR A 10 -9.13 1.43 -26.32
C THR A 10 -9.78 0.71 -25.15
N ILE A 11 -9.55 1.20 -23.93
CA ILE A 11 -10.09 0.57 -22.71
C ILE A 11 -11.50 1.11 -22.42
N GLU A 12 -12.46 0.20 -22.26
CA GLU A 12 -13.80 0.48 -21.72
C GLU A 12 -13.84 0.16 -20.23
N MET A 13 -13.12 0.94 -19.43
CA MET A 13 -13.38 1.15 -18.01
C MET A 13 -13.14 2.64 -17.77
N THR A 14 -14.08 3.28 -17.09
CA THR A 14 -14.03 4.70 -16.79
C THR A 14 -12.99 5.00 -15.71
N GLN A 15 -12.47 6.23 -15.68
CA GLN A 15 -11.61 6.73 -14.57
C GLN A 15 -12.25 6.53 -13.20
N LYS A 16 -13.59 6.53 -13.15
CA LYS A 16 -14.36 6.29 -11.95
C LYS A 16 -14.22 4.83 -11.47
N GLU A 17 -14.46 3.86 -12.35
CA GLU A 17 -14.41 2.43 -11.99
C GLU A 17 -13.02 1.97 -11.53
N ILE A 18 -11.93 2.53 -12.09
CA ILE A 18 -10.60 2.20 -11.57
C ILE A 18 -10.38 2.75 -10.17
N LYS A 19 -10.81 3.99 -9.93
CA LYS A 19 -10.62 4.61 -8.62
C LYS A 19 -11.36 3.84 -7.53
N GLU A 20 -12.53 3.30 -7.89
CA GLU A 20 -13.35 2.44 -7.02
C GLU A 20 -12.74 1.05 -6.81
N LYS A 21 -12.10 0.46 -7.83
CA LYS A 21 -11.47 -0.87 -7.73
C LYS A 21 -10.03 -0.86 -7.20
N LEU A 22 -9.33 0.28 -7.26
CA LEU A 22 -7.93 0.38 -6.87
C LEU A 22 -7.81 0.71 -5.37
N CYS A 23 -7.21 -0.20 -4.63
CA CYS A 23 -6.85 -0.03 -3.24
C CYS A 23 -5.33 0.02 -3.12
N ILE A 24 -4.81 1.18 -2.71
CA ILE A 24 -3.37 1.48 -2.70
C ILE A 24 -2.84 1.40 -1.27
N TYR A 25 -1.85 0.54 -1.04
CA TYR A 25 -1.07 0.52 0.20
C TYR A 25 0.09 1.51 0.12
N ILE A 26 0.32 2.33 1.15
CA ILE A 26 1.48 3.23 1.21
C ILE A 26 2.65 2.53 1.89
N SER A 27 3.77 2.40 1.20
CA SER A 27 4.98 1.75 1.71
C SER A 27 6.14 2.74 1.83
N GLY A 28 6.89 2.66 2.93
CA GLY A 28 8.00 3.58 3.15
C GLY A 28 8.77 3.35 4.46
N PRO A 29 9.82 4.15 4.70
CA PRO A 29 10.54 4.08 5.96
C PRO A 29 9.77 4.77 7.10
N MET A 30 9.70 4.10 8.25
CA MET A 30 9.18 4.66 9.51
C MET A 30 10.26 4.71 10.60
N THR A 31 10.99 3.61 10.82
CA THR A 31 12.04 3.52 11.84
C THR A 31 13.15 4.54 11.59
N GLY A 32 13.55 5.26 12.63
CA GLY A 32 14.61 6.29 12.56
C GLY A 32 14.14 7.67 12.09
N TYR A 33 12.87 7.83 11.73
CA TYR A 33 12.27 9.12 11.42
C TYR A 33 11.54 9.70 12.63
N LYS A 34 11.52 11.04 12.73
CA LYS A 34 10.72 11.73 13.74
C LYS A 34 9.25 11.32 13.59
N ASN A 35 8.59 11.01 14.70
CA ASN A 35 7.20 10.57 14.75
C ASN A 35 6.90 9.43 13.77
N TYR A 36 7.85 8.50 13.60
CA TYR A 36 7.73 7.35 12.70
C TYR A 36 7.31 7.72 11.27
N ASN A 37 7.67 8.93 10.82
CA ASN A 37 7.31 9.47 9.50
C ASN A 37 5.79 9.65 9.26
N TYR A 38 4.93 9.55 10.29
CA TYR A 38 3.47 9.65 10.14
C TYR A 38 2.99 10.87 9.34
N PRO A 39 3.53 12.09 9.52
CA PRO A 39 3.08 13.24 8.74
C PRO A 39 3.26 13.06 7.22
N LYS A 40 4.28 12.29 6.80
CA LYS A 40 4.52 12.02 5.39
C LYS A 40 3.50 11.03 4.83
N PHE A 41 3.26 9.93 5.55
CA PHE A 41 2.26 8.94 5.19
C PHE A 41 0.88 9.58 5.09
N GLN A 42 0.45 10.31 6.13
CA GLN A 42 -0.83 11.02 6.16
C GLN A 42 -0.98 12.02 5.01
N LYS A 43 0.07 12.77 4.68
CA LYS A 43 0.05 13.71 3.55
C LYS A 43 -0.19 13.00 2.22
N ILE A 44 0.49 11.88 1.98
CA ILE A 44 0.33 11.10 0.75
C ILE A 44 -1.03 10.41 0.72
N ALA A 45 -1.48 9.86 1.84
CA ALA A 45 -2.80 9.26 1.97
C ALA A 45 -3.90 10.28 1.64
N ALA A 46 -3.83 11.48 2.22
CA ALA A 46 -4.76 12.57 1.92
C ALA A 46 -4.73 12.96 0.43
N ALA A 47 -3.55 13.07 -0.17
CA ALA A 47 -3.42 13.44 -1.59
C ALA A 47 -4.03 12.37 -2.53
N LEU A 48 -3.83 11.09 -2.23
CA LEU A 48 -4.39 9.97 -3.00
C LEU A 48 -5.91 9.86 -2.78
N ARG A 49 -6.39 9.99 -1.54
CA ARG A 49 -7.83 9.99 -1.21
C ARG A 49 -8.56 11.16 -1.86
N ALA A 50 -7.97 12.35 -1.90
CA ALA A 50 -8.53 13.52 -2.60
C ALA A 50 -8.70 13.29 -4.11
N LYS A 51 -7.95 12.36 -4.70
CA LYS A 51 -8.12 11.93 -6.10
C LYS A 51 -9.20 10.86 -6.28
N GLY A 52 -9.75 10.31 -5.19
CA GLY A 52 -10.84 9.34 -5.16
C GLY A 52 -10.40 7.87 -5.02
N TYR A 53 -9.14 7.59 -4.70
CA TYR A 53 -8.67 6.22 -4.50
C TYR A 53 -8.98 5.71 -3.09
N LYS A 54 -9.21 4.39 -2.95
CA LYS A 54 -9.10 3.72 -1.65
C LYS A 54 -7.61 3.61 -1.30
N VAL A 55 -7.25 3.98 -0.08
CA VAL A 55 -5.85 4.03 0.37
C VAL A 55 -5.74 3.50 1.78
N LEU A 56 -4.81 2.58 2.00
CA LEU A 56 -4.41 2.10 3.32
C LEU A 56 -3.05 2.69 3.70
N ASP A 57 -3.06 3.46 4.79
CA ASP A 57 -1.88 3.96 5.48
C ASP A 57 -1.56 3.03 6.66
N PRO A 58 -0.39 2.35 6.67
CA PRO A 58 0.00 1.46 7.77
C PRO A 58 0.05 2.15 9.14
N ALA A 59 0.20 3.48 9.18
CA ALA A 59 0.24 4.21 10.44
C ALA A 59 -1.14 4.39 11.10
N SER A 60 -2.22 4.45 10.32
CA SER A 60 -3.54 4.83 10.83
C SER A 60 -4.63 3.83 10.56
N ASP A 61 -4.52 3.02 9.51
CA ASP A 61 -5.62 2.21 9.03
C ASP A 61 -5.42 0.72 9.28
N ILE A 62 -4.20 0.31 9.66
CA ILE A 62 -3.83 -1.10 9.80
C ILE A 62 -3.46 -1.39 11.25
N PRO A 63 -4.27 -2.18 11.97
CA PRO A 63 -3.95 -2.59 13.33
C PRO A 63 -2.83 -3.65 13.34
N PRO A 64 -1.99 -3.66 14.39
CA PRO A 64 -1.03 -4.75 14.57
C PRO A 64 -1.74 -6.09 14.77
N MET A 65 -1.09 -7.14 14.28
CA MET A 65 -1.60 -8.51 14.38
C MET A 65 -0.59 -9.36 15.13
N LEU A 66 -1.02 -10.08 16.17
CA LEU A 66 -0.22 -11.04 16.93
C LEU A 66 0.01 -12.36 16.14
N PRO A 67 0.98 -13.20 16.56
CA PRO A 67 1.02 -14.59 16.12
C PRO A 67 -0.34 -15.29 16.34
N GLY A 68 -0.73 -16.15 15.40
CA GLY A 68 -2.06 -16.79 15.42
C GLY A 68 -3.19 -15.94 14.83
N GLY A 69 -2.88 -14.74 14.31
CA GLY A 69 -3.84 -13.93 13.55
C GLY A 69 -4.72 -13.01 14.38
N LYS A 70 -4.52 -12.95 15.71
CA LYS A 70 -5.28 -12.06 16.58
C LYS A 70 -4.91 -10.60 16.28
N VAL A 71 -5.88 -9.83 15.80
CA VAL A 71 -5.77 -8.38 15.65
C VAL A 71 -5.92 -7.71 17.03
N ILE A 72 -5.05 -6.75 17.32
CA ILE A 72 -5.08 -5.95 18.55
C ILE A 72 -4.94 -4.46 18.22
N SER A 73 -5.36 -3.59 19.13
CA SER A 73 -5.12 -2.16 18.99
C SER A 73 -3.64 -1.80 19.22
N ILE A 74 -3.25 -0.62 18.75
CA ILE A 74 -1.92 -0.05 19.00
C ILE A 74 -1.71 0.16 20.51
N ASP A 75 -2.74 0.63 21.22
CA ASP A 75 -2.68 0.88 22.65
C ASP A 75 -2.47 -0.42 23.45
N GLU A 76 -3.17 -1.49 23.10
CA GLU A 76 -2.94 -2.81 23.69
C GLU A 76 -1.51 -3.30 23.44
N LEU A 77 -0.99 -3.13 22.22
CA LEU A 77 0.39 -3.54 21.92
C LEU A 77 1.41 -2.73 22.73
N HIS A 78 1.20 -1.41 22.90
CA HIS A 78 2.06 -0.58 23.72
C HIS A 78 2.00 -1.00 25.20
N GLN A 79 0.81 -1.30 25.74
CA GLN A 79 0.69 -1.81 27.11
C GLN A 79 1.45 -3.12 27.30
N MET A 80 1.37 -4.05 26.35
CA MET A 80 2.15 -5.30 26.40
C MET A 80 3.66 -5.02 26.39
N MET A 81 4.11 -4.00 25.65
CA MET A 81 5.53 -3.58 25.64
C MET A 81 5.93 -2.98 26.99
N ASP A 82 5.12 -2.10 27.54
CA ASP A 82 5.37 -1.43 28.83
C ASP A 82 5.40 -2.42 29.99
N ASN A 83 4.55 -3.45 29.94
CA ASN A 83 4.52 -4.55 30.90
C ASN A 83 5.67 -5.56 30.72
N GLY A 84 6.45 -5.45 29.64
CA GLY A 84 7.53 -6.38 29.31
C GLY A 84 7.05 -7.75 28.81
N GLU A 85 5.78 -7.89 28.43
CA GLU A 85 5.19 -9.12 27.89
C GLU A 85 5.66 -9.41 26.46
N ILE A 86 6.06 -8.36 25.73
CA ILE A 86 6.54 -8.45 24.36
C ILE A 86 7.75 -7.55 24.14
N SER A 87 8.77 -8.04 23.44
CA SER A 87 9.93 -7.23 23.08
C SER A 87 9.60 -6.24 21.95
N HIS A 88 10.39 -5.15 21.85
CA HIS A 88 10.31 -4.21 20.73
C HIS A 88 10.41 -4.89 19.35
N LYS A 89 11.23 -5.94 19.25
CA LYS A 89 11.40 -6.71 18.01
C LYS A 89 10.14 -7.49 17.66
N GLU A 90 9.46 -8.06 18.65
CA GLU A 90 8.22 -8.80 18.44
C GLU A 90 7.05 -7.86 18.14
N ALA A 91 6.98 -6.71 18.81
CA ALA A 91 6.02 -5.66 18.49
C ALA A 91 6.18 -5.17 17.04
N TRP A 92 7.42 -4.93 16.58
CA TRP A 92 7.70 -4.60 15.18
C TRP A 92 7.18 -5.67 14.21
N ARG A 93 7.31 -6.96 14.55
CA ARG A 93 6.75 -8.06 13.73
C ARG A 93 5.22 -8.08 13.74
N CYS A 94 4.57 -7.54 14.75
CA CYS A 94 3.11 -7.44 14.81
C CYS A 94 2.56 -6.37 13.88
N PHE A 95 3.22 -5.21 13.80
CA PHE A 95 2.92 -4.20 12.78
C PHE A 95 3.12 -4.77 11.37
N LEU A 96 4.31 -5.29 11.07
CA LEU A 96 4.60 -5.85 9.74
C LEU A 96 3.64 -6.99 9.35
N ARG A 97 3.17 -7.79 10.31
CA ARG A 97 2.18 -8.84 10.04
C ARG A 97 0.84 -8.25 9.59
N GLY A 98 0.36 -7.21 10.27
CA GLY A 98 -0.85 -6.49 9.86
C GLY A 98 -0.68 -5.91 8.46
N ASP A 99 0.44 -5.23 8.22
CA ASP A 99 0.77 -4.62 6.92
C ASP A 99 0.75 -5.64 5.78
N ILE A 100 1.40 -6.80 5.97
CA ILE A 100 1.46 -7.84 4.94
C ILE A 100 0.09 -8.47 4.68
N VAL A 101 -0.72 -8.68 5.73
CA VAL A 101 -2.09 -9.15 5.54
C VAL A 101 -2.88 -8.13 4.71
N ALA A 102 -2.84 -6.84 5.07
CA ALA A 102 -3.53 -5.78 4.32
C ALA A 102 -3.07 -5.71 2.86
N VAL A 103 -1.76 -5.75 2.61
CA VAL A 103 -1.17 -5.79 1.25
C VAL A 103 -1.69 -6.98 0.45
N MET A 104 -1.81 -8.15 1.07
CA MET A 104 -2.20 -9.39 0.39
C MET A 104 -3.71 -9.58 0.21
N THR A 105 -4.54 -9.00 1.09
CA THR A 105 -5.98 -9.26 1.09
C THR A 105 -6.84 -8.06 0.70
N GLU A 106 -6.35 -6.84 0.87
CA GLU A 106 -7.16 -5.63 0.67
C GLU A 106 -6.65 -4.73 -0.45
N CYS A 107 -5.35 -4.74 -0.72
CA CYS A 107 -4.72 -3.87 -1.70
C CYS A 107 -4.37 -4.61 -2.99
N ASN A 108 -4.43 -3.87 -4.09
CA ASN A 108 -4.05 -4.32 -5.43
C ASN A 108 -3.12 -3.30 -6.11
N ALA A 109 -2.41 -2.52 -5.30
CA ALA A 109 -1.39 -1.58 -5.70
C ALA A 109 -0.57 -1.14 -4.49
N ILE A 110 0.67 -0.70 -4.76
CA ILE A 110 1.54 -0.12 -3.74
C ILE A 110 2.10 1.24 -4.19
N TYR A 111 2.11 2.21 -3.28
CA TYR A 111 2.76 3.51 -3.48
C TYR A 111 3.98 3.62 -2.56
N ASN A 112 5.17 3.68 -3.14
CA ASN A 112 6.44 3.71 -2.44
C ASN A 112 6.89 5.15 -2.19
N LEU A 113 7.06 5.51 -0.93
CA LEU A 113 7.69 6.76 -0.52
C LEU A 113 9.18 6.80 -0.90
N LYS A 114 9.75 8.01 -0.95
CA LYS A 114 11.20 8.18 -1.10
C LYS A 114 11.96 7.37 -0.06
N ASN A 115 13.12 6.83 -0.48
CA ASN A 115 13.99 5.98 0.34
C ASN A 115 13.39 4.64 0.79
N HIS A 116 12.28 4.17 0.20
CA HIS A 116 11.68 2.87 0.53
C HIS A 116 12.69 1.70 0.50
N LYS A 117 13.68 1.71 -0.41
CA LYS A 117 14.73 0.67 -0.50
C LYS A 117 15.58 0.51 0.77
N ALA A 118 15.67 1.54 1.61
CA ALA A 118 16.40 1.48 2.88
C ALA A 118 15.58 0.83 4.02
N SER A 119 14.26 0.73 3.88
CA SER A 119 13.38 0.15 4.89
C SER A 119 13.28 -1.37 4.74
N LYS A 120 13.44 -2.10 5.85
CA LYS A 120 13.26 -3.56 5.87
C LYS A 120 11.79 -3.94 5.60
N GLY A 121 10.85 -3.25 6.25
CA GLY A 121 9.41 -3.45 6.04
C GLY A 121 9.00 -3.16 4.60
N ALA A 122 9.35 -1.96 4.10
CA ALA A 122 8.97 -1.55 2.76
C ALA A 122 9.51 -2.47 1.65
N ARG A 123 10.72 -3.01 1.81
CA ARG A 123 11.24 -4.01 0.86
C ARG A 123 10.43 -5.30 0.87
N PHE A 124 9.97 -5.73 2.05
CA PHE A 124 9.16 -6.94 2.19
C PHE A 124 7.76 -6.74 1.61
N GLU A 125 7.09 -5.65 1.97
CA GLU A 125 5.78 -5.24 1.43
C GLU A 125 5.80 -5.16 -0.10
N ARG A 126 6.81 -4.48 -0.66
CA ARG A 126 7.02 -4.37 -2.11
C ARG A 126 7.24 -5.73 -2.77
N THR A 127 7.95 -6.64 -2.12
CA THR A 127 8.17 -7.99 -2.65
C THR A 127 6.85 -8.78 -2.70
N CYS A 128 6.01 -8.68 -1.68
CA CYS A 128 4.67 -9.28 -1.69
C CYS A 128 3.83 -8.70 -2.83
N ASN A 129 3.74 -7.37 -2.95
CA ASN A 129 3.00 -6.72 -4.02
C ASN A 129 3.48 -7.14 -5.41
N ALA A 130 4.80 -7.10 -5.66
CA ALA A 130 5.38 -7.48 -6.95
C ALA A 130 5.11 -8.96 -7.30
N ARG A 131 5.02 -9.85 -6.30
CA ARG A 131 4.76 -11.28 -6.55
C ARG A 131 3.31 -11.56 -6.94
N MET A 132 2.40 -10.64 -6.62
CA MET A 132 1.00 -10.61 -7.05
C MET A 132 0.82 -9.91 -8.40
N ASP A 133 1.91 -9.49 -9.05
CA ASP A 133 1.88 -8.72 -10.31
C ASP A 133 1.09 -7.40 -10.21
N TYR A 134 0.97 -6.85 -8.99
CA TYR A 134 0.25 -5.61 -8.74
C TYR A 134 1.10 -4.37 -9.08
N PRO A 135 0.47 -3.29 -9.58
CA PRO A 135 1.16 -2.07 -9.96
C PRO A 135 1.91 -1.41 -8.79
N GLU A 136 3.06 -0.85 -9.12
CA GLU A 136 3.91 -0.11 -8.19
C GLU A 136 4.07 1.36 -8.62
N PHE A 137 3.91 2.26 -7.67
CA PHE A 137 4.11 3.70 -7.85
C PHE A 137 5.23 4.20 -6.95
N PHE A 138 5.87 5.31 -7.34
CA PHE A 138 7.03 5.87 -6.63
C PHE A 138 6.93 7.38 -6.49
N GLU A 139 7.14 7.86 -5.27
CA GLU A 139 7.21 9.28 -4.98
C GLU A 139 8.36 9.96 -5.75
N GLY A 140 8.07 11.07 -6.42
CA GLY A 140 9.02 11.84 -7.24
C GLY A 140 9.45 11.17 -8.54
N GLY A 141 8.86 10.02 -8.92
CA GLY A 141 9.06 9.41 -10.24
C GLY A 141 8.03 9.91 -11.27
N GLU A 142 8.10 9.38 -12.50
CA GLU A 142 7.11 9.66 -13.56
C GLU A 142 5.67 9.26 -13.15
N ASN A 143 5.57 8.37 -12.17
CA ASN A 143 4.35 7.73 -11.71
C ASN A 143 3.84 8.34 -10.39
N ASP A 144 4.39 9.48 -9.97
CA ASP A 144 4.03 10.12 -8.72
C ASP A 144 2.56 10.54 -8.68
N LEU A 145 1.89 10.23 -7.56
CA LEU A 145 0.46 10.40 -7.32
C LEU A 145 -0.44 9.94 -8.48
N LEU A 146 -0.05 8.84 -9.14
CA LEU A 146 -0.76 8.16 -10.22
C LEU A 146 -1.08 9.11 -11.38
N SER A 147 -0.05 9.49 -12.13
CA SER A 147 -0.21 10.33 -13.33
C SER A 147 -1.20 9.69 -14.33
N PRO A 148 -1.91 10.49 -15.16
CA PRO A 148 -2.96 9.96 -16.06
C PRO A 148 -2.50 8.87 -17.04
N LYS A 149 -1.23 8.90 -17.44
CA LYS A 149 -0.62 7.89 -18.34
C LYS A 149 -0.49 6.53 -17.65
N GLU A 150 -0.25 6.51 -16.34
CA GLU A 150 -0.10 5.29 -15.57
C GLU A 150 -1.42 4.62 -15.23
N LEU A 151 -2.49 5.40 -15.04
CA LEU A 151 -3.82 4.82 -14.91
C LEU A 151 -4.14 3.93 -16.11
N ALA A 152 -3.77 4.36 -17.33
CA ALA A 152 -3.92 3.57 -18.56
C ALA A 152 -3.16 2.21 -18.51
N ASN A 153 -2.00 2.17 -17.86
CA ASN A 153 -1.22 0.94 -17.71
C ASN A 153 -1.85 0.01 -16.64
N VAL A 154 -2.28 0.56 -15.51
CA VAL A 154 -2.98 -0.19 -14.45
C VAL A 154 -4.23 -0.88 -15.01
N TYR A 155 -5.01 -0.19 -15.84
CA TYR A 155 -6.16 -0.80 -16.52
C TYR A 155 -5.80 -2.01 -17.38
N ALA A 156 -4.66 -1.93 -18.09
CA ALA A 156 -4.25 -2.99 -19.01
C ALA A 156 -3.89 -4.27 -18.25
N GLU A 157 -3.26 -4.15 -17.08
CA GLU A 157 -2.88 -5.28 -16.24
C GLU A 157 -4.09 -5.93 -15.54
N LEU A 158 -4.98 -5.13 -14.92
CA LEU A 158 -6.19 -5.66 -14.27
C LEU A 158 -7.10 -6.45 -15.24
N ARG A 159 -7.14 -6.07 -16.53
CA ARG A 159 -7.87 -6.82 -17.56
C ARG A 159 -7.25 -8.18 -17.90
N LYS A 160 -5.95 -8.37 -17.71
CA LYS A 160 -5.33 -9.68 -17.96
C LYS A 160 -5.78 -10.69 -16.91
N GLU A 161 -5.83 -10.28 -15.64
CA GLU A 161 -6.34 -11.13 -14.56
C GLU A 161 -7.81 -11.51 -14.77
N GLU A 162 -8.69 -10.56 -15.12
CA GLU A 162 -10.11 -10.86 -15.39
C GLU A 162 -10.32 -11.82 -16.58
N LYS A 163 -9.39 -11.85 -17.54
CA LYS A 163 -9.43 -12.78 -18.68
C LYS A 163 -8.82 -14.14 -18.37
N LEU A 164 -7.86 -14.21 -17.46
CA LEU A 164 -7.24 -15.48 -17.03
C LEU A 164 -8.14 -16.27 -16.07
N ASN A 165 -9.02 -15.55 -15.36
CA ASN A 165 -9.98 -16.10 -14.40
C ASN A 165 -11.38 -16.38 -15.02
N LYS A 166 -11.52 -16.33 -16.34
CA LYS A 166 -12.70 -16.73 -17.12
C LYS A 166 -12.37 -17.93 -17.98
#